data_AF-D6XB78-F1
#
_entry.id   AF-D6XB78-F1
#
_cell.length_a   1.000
_cell.length_b   1.000
_cell.length_c   1.000
_cell.angle_alpha   90.00
_cell.angle_beta   90.00
_cell.angle_gamma   90.00
#
_symmetry.space_group_name_H-M   'P 1'
#
loop_
_entity.id
_entity.type
_entity.pdbx_description
1 polymer ?
#
loop_
_entity_poly.entity_id
_entity_poly.type
_entity_poly.pdbx_seq_one_letter_code
_entity_poly.pdbx_strand_id
1 'polypeptide(L)'
;MSVWLPSAPCTPGACLERAGSVTAVPRAVLRFLVVTAVLLAGIVLLPVGRLIPAGAVRWWCRAVVRVSGVRVRLSGAATPTGGVLLVANH
;
A
#
# COMPACT_ATOMS: atom_id res chain seq x y z
N MET A 1 13.89 11.95 22.35
CA MET A 1 13.38 11.36 21.09
C MET A 1 14.56 10.69 20.41
N SER A 2 14.66 9.36 20.42
CA SER A 2 15.72 8.68 19.64
C SER A 2 15.29 8.66 18.17
N VAL A 3 16.25 8.71 17.24
CA VAL A 3 16.01 8.53 15.79
C VAL A 3 15.27 7.22 15.48
N TRP A 4 15.33 6.25 16.40
CA TRP A 4 14.73 4.93 16.28
C TRP A 4 13.39 4.78 17.00
N LEU A 5 12.90 5.81 17.69
CA LEU A 5 11.58 5.75 18.31
C LEU A 5 10.53 6.00 17.21
N PRO A 6 9.61 5.06 16.93
CA PRO A 6 8.51 5.28 16.01
C PRO A 6 7.56 6.29 16.65
N SER A 7 7.82 7.57 16.42
CA SER A 7 6.80 8.59 16.53
C SER A 7 6.12 8.66 15.17
N ALA A 8 4.81 8.46 15.13
CA ALA A 8 4.00 8.97 14.04
C ALA A 8 3.67 10.42 14.42
N PRO A 9 4.48 11.43 14.02
CA PRO A 9 4.25 12.82 14.42
C PRO A 9 2.95 13.40 13.84
N CYS A 10 2.25 12.61 13.05
CA CYS A 10 1.15 13.00 12.22
C CYS A 10 -0.03 12.05 12.44
N THR A 11 -0.98 12.43 13.30
CA THR A 11 -2.33 11.89 13.20
C THR A 11 -2.96 12.45 11.93
N PRO A 12 -3.69 11.67 11.13
CA PRO A 12 -4.28 12.15 9.87
C PRO A 12 -5.09 13.45 10.04
N GLY A 13 -5.76 13.63 11.18
CA GLY A 13 -6.51 14.84 11.49
C GLY A 13 -5.65 16.09 11.76
N ALA A 14 -4.38 15.93 12.11
CA ALA A 14 -3.45 17.04 12.32
C ALA A 14 -2.68 17.42 11.04
N CYS A 15 -2.63 16.53 10.05
CA CYS A 15 -1.79 16.71 8.85
C CYS A 15 -2.56 16.78 7.54
N LEU A 16 -3.86 16.45 7.54
CA LEU A 16 -4.71 16.46 6.36
C LEU A 16 -5.96 17.29 6.64
N GLU A 17 -6.20 18.28 5.81
CA GLU A 17 -7.48 19.01 5.78
C GLU A 17 -8.59 18.06 5.29
N ARG A 18 -9.71 18.00 6.03
CA ARG A 18 -10.88 17.22 5.61
C ARG A 18 -11.62 17.93 4.48
N ALA A 19 -11.19 17.69 3.25
CA ALA A 19 -11.89 18.13 2.05
C ALA A 19 -12.95 17.10 1.64
N GLY A 20 -14.14 17.12 2.25
CA GLY A 20 -15.25 16.23 1.91
C GLY A 20 -16.40 16.97 1.21
N SER A 21 -16.57 16.79 -0.10
CA SER A 21 -17.80 17.19 -0.80
C SER A 21 -18.79 16.02 -0.84
N VAL A 22 -20.10 16.27 -0.88
CA VAL A 22 -21.12 15.19 -0.93
C VAL A 22 -20.95 14.29 -2.17
N THR A 23 -20.44 14.86 -3.27
CA THR A 23 -20.06 14.11 -4.50
C THR A 23 -18.88 13.14 -4.31
N ALA A 24 -18.22 13.18 -3.14
CA ALA A 24 -17.15 12.25 -2.78
C ALA A 24 -17.68 10.89 -2.29
N VAL A 25 -18.95 10.79 -1.85
CA VAL A 25 -19.49 9.53 -1.29
C VAL A 25 -19.56 8.40 -2.33
N PRO A 26 -20.13 8.58 -3.54
CA PRO A 26 -20.16 7.52 -4.54
C PRO A 26 -18.75 7.10 -4.98
N ARG A 27 -17.83 8.07 -5.13
CA ARG A 27 -16.42 7.79 -5.44
C ARG A 27 -15.72 7.04 -4.31
N ALA A 28 -16.00 7.38 -3.06
CA ALA A 28 -15.46 6.70 -1.89
C ALA A 28 -15.95 5.26 -1.84
N VAL A 29 -17.25 5.02 -2.00
CA VAL A 29 -17.83 3.67 -2.05
C VAL A 29 -17.20 2.85 -3.19
N LEU A 30 -17.14 3.40 -4.40
CA LEU A 30 -16.51 2.71 -5.54
C LEU A 30 -15.05 2.35 -5.22
N ARG A 31 -14.28 3.29 -4.66
CA ARG A 31 -12.89 3.05 -4.26
C ARG A 31 -12.77 1.96 -3.21
N PHE A 32 -13.64 1.97 -2.19
CA PHE A 32 -13.69 0.92 -1.18
C PHE A 32 -13.99 -0.45 -1.80
N LEU A 33 -14.98 -0.54 -2.68
CA LEU A 33 -15.32 -1.79 -3.36
C LEU A 33 -14.15 -2.31 -4.19
N VAL A 34 -13.47 -1.44 -4.94
CA VAL A 34 -12.30 -1.83 -5.74
C VAL A 34 -11.15 -2.31 -4.85
N VAL A 35 -10.85 -1.60 -3.76
CA VAL A 35 -9.81 -2.02 -2.80
C VAL A 35 -10.15 -3.37 -2.20
N THR A 36 -11.39 -3.56 -1.73
CA THR A 36 -11.85 -4.83 -1.15
C THR A 36 -11.78 -5.97 -2.17
N ALA A 37 -12.23 -5.75 -3.40
CA ALA A 37 -12.17 -6.77 -4.44
C ALA A 37 -10.72 -7.20 -4.76
N VAL A 38 -9.80 -6.24 -4.89
CA VAL A 38 -8.38 -6.53 -5.14
C VAL A 38 -7.75 -7.29 -3.97
N LEU A 39 -8.09 -6.94 -2.72
CA LEU A 39 -7.62 -7.64 -1.53
C LEU A 39 -8.14 -9.08 -1.47
N LEU A 40 -9.44 -9.27 -1.66
CA LEU A 40 -10.07 -10.58 -1.65
C LEU A 40 -9.51 -11.49 -2.75
N ALA A 41 -9.25 -10.96 -3.94
CA ALA A 41 -8.60 -11.70 -5.02
C ALA A 41 -7.22 -12.23 -4.59
N GLY A 42 -6.42 -11.43 -3.88
CA GLY A 42 -5.14 -11.88 -3.33
C GLY A 42 -5.30 -12.94 -2.23
N ILE A 43 -6.29 -12.78 -1.36
CA ILE A 43 -6.59 -13.74 -0.27
C ILE A 43 -6.98 -15.11 -0.85
N VAL A 44 -7.84 -15.13 -1.88
CA VAL A 44 -8.26 -16.36 -2.56
C VAL A 44 -7.07 -17.09 -3.19
N LEU A 45 -6.02 -16.37 -3.59
CA LEU A 45 -4.82 -16.93 -4.19
C LEU A 45 -3.78 -17.44 -3.18
N LEU A 46 -3.95 -17.19 -1.87
CA LEU A 46 -3.02 -17.65 -0.82
C LEU A 46 -2.71 -19.16 -0.86
N PRO A 47 -3.67 -20.08 -1.10
CA PRO A 47 -3.40 -21.52 -1.13
C PRO A 47 -2.37 -21.93 -2.18
N VAL A 48 -2.31 -21.19 -3.30
CA VAL A 48 -1.37 -21.42 -4.41
C VAL A 48 -0.22 -20.42 -4.41
N GLY A 49 -0.05 -19.63 -3.33
CA GLY A 49 0.88 -18.51 -3.25
C GLY A 49 2.32 -18.87 -3.60
N ARG A 50 2.78 -20.08 -3.27
CA ARG A 50 4.14 -20.56 -3.58
C ARG A 50 4.40 -20.72 -5.09
N LEU A 51 3.35 -20.85 -5.89
CA LEU A 51 3.40 -20.99 -7.34
C LEU A 51 3.29 -19.64 -8.06
N ILE A 52 2.96 -18.56 -7.33
CA ILE A 52 2.73 -17.25 -7.92
C ILE A 52 4.09 -16.58 -8.21
N PRO A 53 4.36 -16.16 -9.45
CA PRO A 53 5.59 -15.46 -9.80
C PRO A 53 5.76 -14.17 -8.99
N ALA A 54 6.98 -13.84 -8.59
CA ALA A 54 7.29 -12.61 -7.85
C ALA A 54 6.83 -11.34 -8.58
N GLY A 55 6.81 -11.35 -9.92
CA GLY A 55 6.28 -10.26 -10.73
C GLY A 55 4.79 -10.01 -10.49
N ALA A 56 3.98 -11.07 -10.35
CA ALA A 56 2.55 -10.96 -10.09
C ALA A 56 2.29 -10.43 -8.67
N VAL A 57 3.03 -10.92 -7.67
CA VAL A 57 2.96 -10.40 -6.29
C VAL A 57 3.31 -8.91 -6.27
N ARG A 58 4.39 -8.50 -6.94
CA ARG A 58 4.80 -7.09 -7.05
C ARG A 58 3.73 -6.22 -7.71
N TRP A 59 3.11 -6.72 -8.77
CA TRP A 59 2.03 -6.01 -9.45
C TRP A 59 0.80 -5.86 -8.54
N TRP A 60 0.41 -6.93 -7.85
CA TRP A 60 -0.72 -6.91 -6.92
C TRP A 60 -0.51 -5.94 -5.75
N CYS A 61 0.67 -5.96 -5.11
CA CYS A 61 1.00 -4.98 -4.06
C CYS A 61 0.90 -3.53 -4.56
N ARG A 62 1.39 -3.27 -5.78
CA ARG A 62 1.26 -1.93 -6.41
C ARG A 62 -0.19 -1.59 -6.74
N ALA A 63 -0.98 -2.56 -7.17
CA ALA A 63 -2.41 -2.37 -7.45
C ALA A 63 -3.14 -1.96 -6.17
N VAL A 64 -2.98 -2.68 -5.06
CA VAL A 64 -3.58 -2.37 -3.75
C VAL A 64 -3.32 -0.91 -3.35
N VAL A 65 -2.05 -0.47 -3.42
CA VAL A 65 -1.68 0.91 -3.05
C VAL A 65 -2.23 1.95 -4.03
N ARG A 66 -2.28 1.64 -5.32
CA ARG A 66 -2.85 2.56 -6.32
C ARG A 66 -4.37 2.68 -6.22
N VAL A 67 -5.09 1.58 -6.01
CA VAL A 67 -6.56 1.62 -5.86
C VAL A 67 -6.97 2.22 -4.53
N SER A 68 -6.13 2.12 -3.50
CA SER A 68 -6.26 2.93 -2.28
C SER A 68 -5.89 4.40 -2.51
N GLY A 69 -5.62 4.81 -3.75
CA GLY A 69 -5.29 6.15 -4.25
C GLY A 69 -4.05 6.78 -3.63
N VAL A 70 -3.10 5.95 -3.22
CA VAL A 70 -1.78 6.34 -2.78
C VAL A 70 -0.81 6.19 -3.95
N ARG A 71 0.05 7.20 -4.15
CA ARG A 71 1.12 7.14 -5.14
C ARG A 71 2.44 6.85 -4.44
N VAL A 72 3.01 5.68 -4.71
CA VAL A 72 4.33 5.30 -4.18
C VAL A 72 5.42 6.00 -4.99
N ARG A 73 6.32 6.70 -4.30
CA ARG A 73 7.58 7.19 -4.85
C ARG A 73 8.71 6.41 -4.19
N LEU A 74 9.56 5.80 -5.02
CA LEU A 74 10.75 5.08 -4.57
C LEU A 74 11.96 5.96 -4.86
N SER A 75 12.83 6.12 -3.86
CA SER A 75 14.09 6.85 -3.97
C SER A 75 15.22 5.96 -3.47
N GLY A 76 16.38 6.02 -4.12
CA GLY A 76 17.55 5.20 -3.78
C GLY A 76 18.18 4.54 -5.00
N ALA A 77 19.25 3.78 -4.76
CA ALA A 77 19.96 3.04 -5.80
C ALA A 77 19.20 1.77 -6.23
N ALA A 78 19.52 1.26 -7.42
CA ALA A 78 19.02 -0.02 -7.88
C ALA A 78 19.44 -1.14 -6.91
N THR A 79 18.56 -2.12 -6.72
CA THR A 79 18.84 -3.27 -5.85
C THR A 79 19.95 -4.12 -6.48
N PRO A 80 21.02 -4.47 -5.73
CA PRO A 80 22.06 -5.36 -6.24
C PRO A 80 21.48 -6.71 -6.69
N THR A 81 22.12 -7.35 -7.66
CA THR A 81 21.81 -8.74 -8.03
C THR A 81 22.25 -9.68 -6.91
N GLY A 82 21.29 -10.31 -6.22
CA GLY A 82 21.55 -11.26 -5.13
C GLY A 82 20.49 -11.23 -4.02
N GLY A 83 20.73 -12.00 -2.96
CA GLY A 83 19.92 -11.96 -1.74
C GLY A 83 20.22 -10.69 -0.94
N VAL A 84 19.18 -9.98 -0.50
CA VAL A 84 19.29 -8.78 0.33
C VAL A 84 18.36 -8.89 1.53
N LEU A 85 18.79 -8.38 2.68
CA LEU A 85 17.94 -8.22 3.86
C LEU A 85 17.30 -6.83 3.82
N LEU A 86 15.97 -6.78 3.74
CA LEU A 86 15.22 -5.52 3.82
C LEU A 86 14.91 -5.20 5.28
N VAL A 87 15.36 -4.03 5.76
CA VAL A 87 15.03 -3.49 7.08
C VAL A 87 14.16 -2.25 6.89
N ALA A 88 12.99 -2.23 7.52
CA ALA A 88 12.05 -1.11 7.47
C ALA A 88 11.61 -0.75 8.90
N ASN A 89 11.31 0.52 9.14
CA ASN A 89 10.65 0.96 10.36
C ASN A 89 9.16 0.58 10.33
N HIS A 90 8.57 0.39 11.52
CA HIS A 90 7.14 0.10 11.69
C HIS A 90 6.41 1.29 12.34
#